data_AF-A0A438G9B8-F1
#
_entry.id   AF-A0A438G9B8-F1
#
_cell.length_a   1.000
_cell.length_b   1.000
_cell.length_c   1.000
_cell.angle_alpha   90.00
_cell.angle_beta   90.00
_cell.angle_gamma   90.00
#
_symmetry.space_group_name_H-M   'P 1'
#
loop_
_entity.id
_entity.type
_entity.pdbx_description
1 polymer ?
#
loop_
_entity_poly.entity_id
_entity_poly.type
_entity_poly.pdbx_seq_one_letter_code
_entity_poly.pdbx_strand_id
1 'polypeptide(L)' 'MAQSNWEADKMLDVYIHDYLLKRKLHASAKAFMTEGKVATDPVAIDAPGGFLFEWWSVFWDIFIARTNDKHSEAAQLT' A
#
# COMPACT_ATOMS: atom_id res chain seq x y z
N MET A 1 11.35 15.37 -15.60
CA MET A 1 10.93 14.07 -15.00
C MET A 1 10.59 14.16 -13.51
N ALA A 2 10.56 15.35 -12.87
CA ALA A 2 10.13 15.50 -11.47
C ALA A 2 8.60 15.53 -11.28
N GLN A 3 7.84 15.77 -12.35
CA GLN A 3 6.38 15.88 -12.31
C GLN A 3 5.71 14.56 -11.92
N SER A 4 6.23 13.43 -12.38
CA SER A 4 5.65 12.11 -12.13
C SER A 4 5.89 11.59 -10.71
N ASN A 5 6.98 12.01 -10.04
CA ASN A 5 7.26 11.55 -8.68
C ASN A 5 6.33 12.19 -7.65
N TRP A 6 6.00 13.48 -7.81
CA TRP A 6 5.08 14.15 -6.89
C TRP A 6 3.65 13.63 -7.00
N GLU A 7 3.23 13.20 -8.20
CA GLU A 7 1.92 12.58 -8.40
C GLU A 7 1.83 11.22 -7.71
N ALA A 8 2.89 10.41 -7.80
CA ALA A 8 2.96 9.12 -7.13
C ALA A 8 2.93 9.24 -5.60
N ASP A 9 3.69 10.17 -5.02
CA ASP A 9 3.71 10.40 -3.57
C ASP A 9 2.32 10.81 -3.06
N LYS A 10 1.63 11.73 -3.75
CA LYS A 10 0.27 12.15 -3.37
C LYS A 10 -0.75 11.03 -3.51
N MET A 11 -0.62 10.17 -4.52
CA MET A 11 -1.51 9.03 -4.71
C MET A 11 -1.35 8.00 -3.59
N LEU A 12 -0.12 7.78 -3.13
CA LEU A 12 0.15 6.88 -2.00
C LEU A 12 -0.54 7.37 -0.72
N ASP A 13 -0.48 8.67 -0.44
CA ASP A 13 -1.15 9.25 0.73
C ASP A 13 -2.68 9.02 0.70
N VAL A 14 -3.30 9.18 -0.47
CA VAL A 14 -4.74 8.91 -0.65
C VAL A 14 -5.06 7.44 -0.37
N TYR A 15 -4.22 6.51 -0.84
CA TYR A 15 -4.41 5.08 -0.61
C TYR A 15 -4.21 4.68 0.86
N ILE A 16 -3.25 5.29 1.57
CA ILE A 16 -3.05 5.08 3.00
C ILE A 16 -4.26 5.59 3.78
N HIS A 17 -4.77 6.77 3.45
CA HIS A 17 -5.94 7.33 4.11
C HIS A 17 -7.20 6.46 3.90
N ASP A 18 -7.48 6.01 2.67
CA ASP A 18 -8.58 5.09 2.36
C ASP A 18 -8.46 3.78 3.15
N TYR A 19 -7.24 3.23 3.22
CA TYR A 19 -6.97 2.01 4.00
C TYR A 19 -7.30 2.20 5.50
N LEU A 20 -6.88 3.31 6.10
CA LEU A 20 -7.19 3.60 7.51
C LEU A 20 -8.70 3.72 7.75
N LEU A 21 -9.43 4.35 6.84
CA LEU A 21 -10.89 4.46 6.92
C LEU A 21 -11.58 3.10 6.79
N LYS A 22 -11.20 2.28 5.81
CA LYS A 22 -11.74 0.93 5.59
C LYS A 22 -11.48 -0.01 6.77
N ARG A 23 -10.34 0.17 7.46
CA ARG A 23 -10.00 -0.57 8.68
C ARG A 23 -10.59 0.01 9.97
N LYS A 24 -11.44 1.04 9.87
CA LYS A 24 -12.08 1.74 11.00
C LYS A 24 -11.09 2.42 11.96
N LEU A 25 -9.89 2.74 11.49
CA LEU A 25 -8.84 3.43 12.24
C LEU A 25 -9.01 4.96 12.12
N HIS A 26 -10.19 5.46 12.50
CA HIS A 26 -10.58 6.85 12.25
C HIS A 26 -9.68 7.89 12.93
N ALA A 27 -9.20 7.60 14.15
CA ALA A 27 -8.28 8.48 14.86
C ALA A 27 -6.94 8.62 14.12
N SER A 28 -6.40 7.50 13.64
CA SER A 28 -5.18 7.46 12.84
C SER A 28 -5.36 8.14 11.48
N ALA A 29 -6.50 7.91 10.81
CA ALA A 29 -6.83 8.59 9.55
C ALA A 29 -6.83 10.12 9.72
N LYS A 30 -7.43 10.61 10.80
CA LYS A 30 -7.48 12.04 11.14
C LYS A 30 -6.10 12.62 11.45
N ALA A 31 -5.30 11.92 12.26
CA ALA A 31 -3.94 12.35 12.57
C ALA A 31 -3.06 12.40 11.30
N PHE A 32 -3.14 11.36 10.47
CA PHE A 32 -2.42 11.26 9.21
C PHE A 32 -2.74 12.40 8.24
N MET A 33 -4.03 12.74 8.06
CA MET A 33 -4.43 13.90 7.26
C MET A 33 -3.86 15.23 7.82
N THR A 34 -3.88 15.38 9.14
CA THR A 34 -3.48 16.62 9.81
C THR A 34 -1.97 16.85 9.73
N GLU A 35 -1.19 15.79 9.95
CA GLU A 35 0.27 15.85 9.97
C GLU A 35 0.87 15.84 8.55
N GLY A 36 0.31 15.02 7.64
CA GLY A 36 0.83 14.84 6.29
C GLY A 36 0.39 15.90 5.28
N LYS A 37 -0.57 16.77 5.63
CA LYS A 37 -1.23 17.71 4.70
C LYS A 37 -1.73 17.00 3.43
N VAL A 38 -2.28 15.81 3.62
CA VAL A 38 -2.72 14.93 2.53
C VAL A 38 -3.84 15.62 1.75
N ALA A 39 -3.68 15.71 0.42
CA ALA A 39 -4.75 16.15 -0.45
C ALA A 39 -5.88 15.10 -0.41
N THR A 40 -7.08 15.51 -0.04
CA THR A 40 -8.27 14.64 0.05
C THR A 40 -9.07 14.64 -1.24
N ASP A 41 -8.43 15.04 -2.35
CA ASP A 41 -9.10 15.07 -3.65
C ASP A 41 -9.69 13.68 -3.90
N PRO A 42 -11.01 13.61 -4.19
CA PRO A 42 -11.67 12.32 -4.34
C PRO A 42 -11.07 11.59 -5.54
N VAL A 43 -10.15 10.67 -5.28
CA VAL A 43 -9.72 9.68 -6.24
C VAL A 43 -10.75 8.57 -6.21
N ALA A 44 -11.29 8.23 -7.38
CA ALA A 44 -12.18 7.08 -7.50
C ALA A 44 -11.39 5.80 -7.21
N ILE A 45 -11.50 5.28 -5.99
CA ILE A 45 -10.94 3.97 -5.60
C ILE A 45 -12.05 2.93 -5.79
N ASP A 46 -11.99 2.20 -6.88
CA ASP A 46 -13.00 1.18 -7.25
C ASP A 46 -12.75 -0.19 -6.59
N ALA A 47 -11.90 -0.23 -5.54
CA ALA A 47 -11.50 -1.44 -4.83
C ALA A 47 -12.29 -1.60 -3.52
N PRO A 48 -13.13 -2.63 -3.35
CA PRO A 48 -13.94 -2.83 -2.14
C PRO A 48 -13.09 -2.96 -0.87
N GLY A 49 -11.94 -3.64 -0.96
CA GLY A 49 -10.99 -3.81 0.15
C GLY A 49 -10.01 -2.65 0.31
N GLY A 50 -9.96 -1.74 -0.65
CA GLY A 50 -8.96 -0.67 -0.75
C GLY A 50 -7.78 -1.07 -1.61
N PHE A 51 -7.39 -0.17 -2.51
CA PHE A 51 -6.33 -0.41 -3.49
C PHE A 51 -5.01 -0.82 -2.82
N LEU A 52 -4.63 -0.13 -1.73
CA LEU A 52 -3.38 -0.42 -1.00
C LEU A 52 -3.34 -1.86 -0.49
N PHE A 53 -4.44 -2.35 0.09
CA PHE A 53 -4.49 -3.69 0.65
C PHE A 53 -4.43 -4.76 -0.44
N GLU A 54 -5.29 -4.64 -1.46
CA GLU A 54 -5.36 -5.61 -2.56
C GLU A 54 -4.05 -5.66 -3.34
N TRP A 55 -3.44 -4.50 -3.64
CA TRP A 55 -2.16 -4.44 -4.34
C TRP A 55 -1.00 -4.96 -3.48
N TRP A 56 -0.97 -4.62 -2.19
CA TRP A 56 0.08 -5.08 -1.28
C TRP A 56 0.05 -6.61 -1.09
N SER A 57 -1.15 -7.21 -1.01
CA SER A 57 -1.29 -8.67 -0.97
C SER A 57 -0.68 -9.35 -2.19
N VAL A 58 -0.99 -8.87 -3.40
CA VAL A 58 -0.42 -9.41 -4.65
C VAL A 58 1.10 -9.21 -4.70
N PHE A 59 1.59 -8.04 -4.29
CA PHE A 59 3.03 -7.78 -4.21
C PHE A 59 3.72 -8.78 -3.27
N TRP A 60 3.13 -9.04 -2.10
CA TRP A 60 3.70 -9.94 -1.10
C TRP A 60 3.74 -11.39 -1.59
N ASP A 61 2.69 -11.86 -2.27
CA ASP A 61 2.64 -13.20 -2.87
C ASP A 61 3.74 -13.38 -3.92
N ILE A 62 3.93 -12.39 -4.81
CA ILE A 62 4.99 -12.41 -5.83
C ILE A 62 6.38 -12.35 -5.18
N PHE A 63 6.55 -11.52 -4.15
CA PHE A 63 7.82 -11.38 -3.44
C PHE A 63 8.22 -12.70 -2.76
N ILE A 64 7.28 -13.36 -2.07
CA ILE A 64 7.51 -14.68 -1.47
C ILE A 64 7.82 -15.70 -2.56
N ALA A 65 7.03 -15.78 -3.64
CA ALA A 65 7.29 -16.73 -4.72
C ALA A 65 8.72 -16.60 -5.30
N ARG A 66 9.22 -15.37 -5.45
CA ARG A 66 10.56 -15.10 -5.99
C ARG A 66 11.70 -15.27 -5.00
N THR A 67 11.44 -15.09 -3.70
CA THR A 67 12.47 -15.20 -2.66
C THR A 67 12.52 -16.60 -2.03
N ASN A 68 11.42 -17.34 -2.03
CA ASN A 68 11.33 -18.69 -1.47
C ASN A 68 12.02 -19.74 -2.36
N ASP A 69 12.10 -19.53 -3.69
CA ASP A 69 12.93 -20.36 -4.58
C ASP A 69 14.42 -20.36 -4.19
N LYS A 70 14.90 -19.30 -3.51
CA LYS A 70 16.29 -19.24 -2.98
C LYS A 70 16.48 -19.97 -1.65
N HIS A 71 15.41 -20.37 -0.97
CA HIS A 71 15.48 -21.05 0.32
C HIS A 71 15.33 -22.58 0.21
N SER A 72 14.75 -23.08 -0.88
CA SER A 72 14.51 -24.52 -1.09
C SER A 72 15.76 -25.35 -1.46
N GLU A 73 16.86 -24.74 -1.90
CA GLU A 73 18.11 -25.49 -2.16
C GLU A 73 18.96 -25.71 -0.90
N ALA A 74 18.88 -24.83 0.11
CA ALA A 74 19.70 -24.94 1.32
C ALA A 74 19.20 -26.01 2.32
N ALA A 75 18.04 -26.62 2.07
CA ALA A 75 17.41 -27.61 2.95
C ALA A 75 17.35 -29.03 2.36
N GLN A 76 18.06 -29.31 1.25
CA GLN A 76 18.15 -30.65 0.65
C GLN A 76 19.47 -31.39 0.94
N LEU A 77 20.37 -30.82 1.74
CA LEU A 77 21.60 -31.48 2.18
C LEU A 77 21.51 -31.88 3.65
N THR A 78 20.81 -32.99 3.91
CA THR A 78 20.96 -33.82 5.12
C THR A 78 20.99 -35.28 4.73
#